data_AF-A0A0R0A222-F1
#
_entry.id   AF-A0A0R0A222-F1
#
_cell.length_a   1.000
_cell.length_b   1.000
_cell.length_c   1.000
_cell.angle_alpha   90.00
_cell.angle_beta   90.00
_cell.angle_gamma   90.00
#
_symmetry.space_group_name_H-M   'P 1'
#
loop_
_entity.id
_entity.type
_entity.pdbx_description
1 polymer ?
#
loop_
_entity_poly.entity_id
_entity_poly.type
_entity_poly.pdbx_seq_one_letter_code
_entity_poly.pdbx_strand_id
1 'polypeptide(L)'
;MATAFRWFYALEALVIGMPTLLLAVVTLPLGVTLGPVMLAVAFGKLFTGQFDGEAWFVGVYACGAYAGMWAWAVLSLPYLRGRRQAFHAARPWRWALLGTGALAAVLLWSVVPYKSWSLLFAGPGMLLPMLHLALARLLDRPPQPPPLASVAGEWL
;
A
#
# COMPACT_ATOMS: atom_id res chain seq x y z
N MET A 1 -20.66 -2.54 -14.02
CA MET A 1 -20.07 -2.46 -12.66
C MET A 1 -18.61 -2.03 -12.65
N ALA A 2 -17.69 -2.72 -13.33
CA ALA A 2 -16.26 -2.44 -13.20
C ALA A 2 -15.81 -1.03 -13.61
N THR A 3 -16.51 -0.37 -14.55
CA THR A 3 -16.20 1.03 -14.93
C THR A 3 -16.57 2.01 -13.82
N ALA A 4 -17.75 1.85 -13.20
CA ALA A 4 -18.19 2.68 -12.09
C ALA A 4 -17.31 2.49 -10.84
N PHE A 5 -16.91 1.24 -10.56
CA PHE A 5 -16.01 0.89 -9.48
C PHE A 5 -14.62 1.52 -9.65
N ARG A 6 -14.09 1.53 -10.88
CA ARG A 6 -12.84 2.24 -11.23
C ARG A 6 -12.97 3.76 -11.12
N TRP A 7 -14.10 4.36 -11.53
CA TRP A 7 -14.32 5.79 -11.40
C TRP A 7 -14.39 6.24 -9.94
N PHE A 8 -15.11 5.47 -9.12
CA PHE A 8 -15.19 5.72 -7.69
C PHE A 8 -13.81 5.59 -7.03
N TYR A 9 -13.05 4.55 -7.38
CA TYR A 9 -11.66 4.43 -6.95
C TYR A 9 -10.77 5.61 -7.40
N ALA A 10 -10.94 6.09 -8.63
CA ALA A 10 -10.19 7.24 -9.13
C ALA A 10 -10.49 8.49 -8.29
N LEU A 11 -11.74 8.67 -7.86
CA LEU A 11 -12.13 9.76 -6.97
C LEU A 11 -11.51 9.62 -5.58
N GLU A 12 -11.54 8.42 -4.99
CA GLU A 12 -10.85 8.16 -3.71
C GLU A 12 -9.34 8.41 -3.80
N ALA A 13 -8.71 7.91 -4.88
CA ALA A 13 -7.29 8.11 -5.11
C ALA A 13 -6.96 9.59 -5.28
N LEU A 14 -7.81 10.38 -5.92
CA LEU A 14 -7.61 11.82 -6.12
C LEU A 14 -7.84 12.63 -4.84
N VAL A 15 -8.94 12.36 -4.12
CA VAL A 15 -9.39 13.18 -2.99
C VAL A 15 -8.68 12.81 -1.69
N ILE A 16 -8.25 11.55 -1.56
CA ILE A 16 -7.68 11.03 -0.31
C ILE A 16 -6.25 10.52 -0.54
N GLY A 17 -6.07 9.65 -1.54
CA GLY A 17 -4.76 9.02 -1.79
C GLY A 17 -3.66 10.02 -2.15
N MET A 18 -3.91 10.91 -3.11
CA MET A 18 -2.92 11.88 -3.63
C MET A 18 -2.53 12.95 -2.59
N PRO A 19 -3.46 13.57 -1.85
CA PRO A 19 -3.08 14.49 -0.76
C PRO A 19 -2.25 13.79 0.31
N THR A 20 -2.59 12.54 0.66
CA THR A 20 -1.83 11.79 1.66
C THR A 20 -0.44 11.40 1.14
N LEU A 21 -0.32 11.05 -0.14
CA LEU A 21 0.97 10.82 -0.80
C LEU A 21 1.81 12.10 -0.83
N LEU A 22 1.21 13.24 -1.18
CA LEU A 22 1.89 14.53 -1.24
C LEU A 22 2.41 14.96 0.14
N LEU A 23 1.58 14.82 1.17
CA LEU A 23 1.99 15.05 2.54
C LEU A 23 3.16 14.13 2.94
N ALA A 24 3.08 12.85 2.59
CA ALA A 24 4.13 11.87 2.86
C ALA A 24 5.45 12.16 2.12
N VAL A 25 5.39 12.75 0.92
CA VAL A 25 6.56 13.22 0.16
C VAL A 25 7.18 14.45 0.83
N VAL A 26 6.34 15.38 1.30
CA VAL A 26 6.81 16.59 2.02
C VAL A 26 7.44 16.23 3.37
N THR A 27 6.94 15.18 4.03
CA THR A 27 7.48 14.67 5.29
C THR A 27 8.60 13.63 5.08
N LEU A 28 8.88 13.23 3.84
CA LEU A 28 9.92 12.27 3.49
C LEU A 28 11.32 12.70 3.97
N PRO A 29 11.75 13.98 3.88
CA PRO A 29 13.04 14.39 4.43
C PRO A 29 13.13 14.21 5.94
N LEU A 30 12.05 14.49 6.67
CA LEU A 30 11.91 14.20 8.10
C LEU A 30 11.96 12.68 8.35
N GLY A 31 11.28 11.88 7.52
CA GLY A 31 11.32 10.42 7.58
C GLY A 31 12.69 9.82 7.24
N VAL A 32 13.44 10.40 6.30
CA VAL A 32 14.78 9.94 5.89
C VAL A 32 15.85 10.37 6.89
N THR A 33 15.65 11.47 7.61
CA THR A 33 16.58 11.93 8.65
C THR A 33 16.28 11.29 10.00
N LEU A 34 15.01 11.24 10.41
CA LEU A 34 14.60 10.65 11.69
C LEU A 34 14.44 9.13 11.59
N GLY A 35 14.11 8.57 10.42
CA GLY A 35 13.87 7.14 10.24
C GLY A 35 15.09 6.27 10.53
N PRO A 36 16.28 6.53 9.96
CA PRO A 36 17.50 5.79 10.29
C PRO A 36 17.92 5.95 11.74
N VAL A 37 17.69 7.14 12.34
CA VAL A 37 17.96 7.38 13.77
C VAL A 37 17.00 6.57 14.64
N MET A 38 15.71 6.62 14.36
CA MET A 38 14.69 5.81 15.05
C MET A 38 14.93 4.32 14.85
N LEU A 39 15.35 3.89 13.66
CA LEU A 39 15.68 2.50 13.33
C LEU A 39 16.97 2.05 14.05
N ALA A 40 18.00 2.88 14.12
CA ALA A 40 19.23 2.59 14.84
C ALA A 40 19.01 2.55 16.36
N VAL A 41 18.20 3.47 16.90
CA VAL A 41 17.75 3.45 18.29
C VAL A 41 16.91 2.20 18.57
N ALA A 42 16.01 1.84 17.65
CA ALA A 42 15.20 0.63 17.70
C ALA A 42 16.06 -0.64 17.70
N PHE A 43 17.04 -0.77 16.80
CA PHE A 43 17.97 -1.90 16.79
C PHE A 43 18.82 -1.94 18.05
N GLY A 44 19.40 -0.81 18.48
CA GLY A 44 20.18 -0.71 19.71
C GLY A 44 19.37 -1.16 20.94
N LYS A 45 18.11 -0.75 21.03
CA LYS A 45 17.17 -1.15 22.10
C LYS A 45 16.78 -2.62 22.06
N LEU A 46 16.69 -3.20 20.85
CA LEU A 46 16.43 -4.64 20.67
C LEU A 46 17.60 -5.50 21.18
N PHE A 47 18.84 -5.01 21.06
CA PHE A 47 20.02 -5.68 21.60
C PHE A 47 20.26 -5.44 23.10
N THR A 48 19.73 -4.36 23.68
CA THR A 48 19.86 -4.07 25.12
C THR A 48 18.66 -4.54 25.96
N GLY A 49 17.62 -5.10 25.34
CA GLY A 49 16.40 -5.55 26.03
C GLY A 49 15.52 -4.43 26.59
N GLN A 50 15.89 -3.16 26.35
CA GLN A 50 15.14 -1.98 26.77
C GLN A 50 14.15 -1.57 25.69
N PHE A 51 13.04 -2.29 25.59
CA PHE A 51 11.92 -1.88 24.76
C PHE A 51 11.20 -0.67 25.38
N ASP A 52 11.73 0.53 25.20
CA ASP A 52 10.89 1.73 25.21
C ASP A 52 9.97 1.60 23.99
N GLY A 53 8.81 0.97 24.21
CA GLY A 53 7.95 0.44 23.15
C GLY A 53 7.54 1.47 22.10
N GLU A 54 7.53 2.75 22.46
CA GLU A 54 7.00 3.82 21.63
C GLU A 54 7.87 4.21 20.43
N ALA A 55 9.19 4.39 20.61
CA ALA A 55 10.09 4.78 19.51
C ALA A 55 10.28 3.63 18.49
N TRP A 56 10.35 2.40 19.00
CA TRP A 56 10.34 1.16 18.21
C TRP A 56 9.05 1.05 17.37
N PHE A 57 7.91 1.28 18.01
CA PHE A 57 6.59 1.24 17.39
C PHE A 57 6.51 2.23 16.22
N VAL A 58 6.84 3.50 16.44
CA VAL A 58 6.73 4.53 15.40
C VAL A 58 7.64 4.23 14.20
N GLY A 59 8.90 3.85 14.42
CA GLY A 59 9.85 3.60 13.33
C GLY A 59 9.45 2.43 12.42
N VAL A 60 9.09 1.29 13.02
CA VAL A 60 8.70 0.08 12.28
C VAL A 60 7.41 0.29 11.50
N TYR A 61 6.39 0.87 12.15
CA TYR A 61 5.11 1.06 11.47
C TYR A 61 5.14 2.22 10.46
N ALA A 62 5.92 3.29 10.68
CA ALA A 62 6.09 4.34 9.68
C ALA A 62 6.74 3.77 8.40
N CYS A 63 7.80 2.98 8.53
CA CYS A 63 8.44 2.31 7.40
C CYS A 63 7.46 1.37 6.67
N GLY A 64 6.67 0.60 7.43
CA GLY A 64 5.64 -0.28 6.86
C GLY A 64 4.56 0.49 6.09
N ALA A 65 4.10 1.62 6.63
CA ALA A 65 3.06 2.45 6.02
C ALA A 65 3.57 3.11 4.72
N TYR A 66 4.82 3.58 4.69
CA TYR A 66 5.48 4.05 3.47
C TYR A 66 5.63 2.97 2.40
N ALA A 67 6.03 1.75 2.80
CA ALA A 67 6.12 0.62 1.88
C ALA A 67 4.74 0.27 1.29
N GLY A 68 3.68 0.36 2.10
CA GLY A 68 2.29 0.26 1.67
C GLY A 68 1.89 1.33 0.66
N MET A 69 2.21 2.60 0.92
CA MET A 69 1.95 3.70 -0.01
C MET A 69 2.61 3.49 -1.37
N TRP A 70 3.87 3.07 -1.35
CA TRP A 70 4.60 2.76 -2.57
C TRP A 70 3.91 1.64 -3.35
N ALA A 71 3.54 0.55 -2.66
CA ALA A 71 2.81 -0.56 -3.27
C ALA A 71 1.46 -0.11 -3.83
N TRP A 72 0.73 0.73 -3.10
CA TRP A 72 -0.52 1.33 -3.54
C TRP A 72 -0.32 2.15 -4.83
N ALA A 73 0.67 3.05 -4.89
CA ALA A 73 0.92 3.87 -6.07
C ALA A 73 1.22 3.02 -7.32
N VAL A 74 2.06 1.98 -7.14
CA VAL A 74 2.45 1.06 -8.21
C VAL A 74 1.29 0.20 -8.70
N LEU A 75 0.41 -0.24 -7.80
CA LEU A 75 -0.77 -1.06 -8.13
C LEU A 75 -1.95 -0.22 -8.67
N SER A 76 -2.05 1.04 -8.27
CA SER A 76 -3.08 1.98 -8.74
C SER A 76 -2.96 2.26 -10.24
N LEU A 77 -1.74 2.43 -10.73
CA LEU A 77 -1.47 2.79 -12.12
C LEU A 77 -2.07 1.81 -13.15
N PRO A 78 -1.81 0.49 -13.09
CA PRO A 78 -2.41 -0.46 -14.02
C PRO A 78 -3.93 -0.57 -13.87
N TYR A 79 -4.47 -0.45 -12.64
CA TYR A 79 -5.90 -0.51 -12.39
C TYR A 79 -6.66 0.70 -13.00
N LEU A 80 -6.17 1.92 -12.77
CA LEU A 80 -6.74 3.14 -13.34
C LEU A 80 -6.69 3.13 -14.88
N ARG A 81 -5.58 2.65 -15.45
CA ARG A 81 -5.41 2.48 -16.91
C ARG A 81 -6.26 1.35 -17.51
N GLY A 82 -7.03 0.61 -16.71
CA GLY A 82 -7.85 -0.51 -17.18
C GLY A 82 -7.04 -1.73 -17.61
N ARG A 83 -5.74 -1.81 -17.28
CA ARG A 83 -4.85 -2.92 -17.64
C ARG A 83 -5.01 -4.08 -16.64
N ARG A 84 -6.17 -4.73 -16.66
CA ARG A 84 -6.53 -5.80 -15.71
C ARG A 84 -5.48 -6.92 -15.63
N GLN A 85 -4.95 -7.38 -16.76
CA GLN A 85 -3.89 -8.41 -16.77
C GLN A 85 -2.67 -7.97 -15.96
N ALA A 86 -2.16 -6.76 -16.21
CA ALA A 86 -1.00 -6.22 -15.50
C ALA A 86 -1.27 -5.99 -14.00
N PHE A 87 -2.52 -5.67 -13.66
CA PHE A 87 -2.95 -5.51 -12.27
C PHE A 87 -2.97 -6.85 -11.51
N HIS A 88 -3.54 -7.91 -12.10
CA HIS A 88 -3.55 -9.25 -11.47
C HIS A 88 -2.17 -9.93 -11.49
N ALA A 89 -1.39 -9.71 -12.56
CA ALA A 89 -0.04 -10.25 -12.71
C ALA A 89 1.02 -9.46 -11.93
N ALA A 90 0.62 -8.43 -11.17
CA ALA A 90 1.55 -7.71 -10.31
C ALA A 90 2.20 -8.67 -9.31
N ARG A 91 3.52 -8.52 -9.12
CA ARG A 91 4.32 -9.43 -8.30
C ARG A 91 3.71 -9.60 -6.89
N PRO A 92 3.64 -10.83 -6.34
CA PRO A 92 2.97 -11.11 -5.06
C PRO A 92 3.43 -10.24 -3.89
N TRP A 93 4.73 -9.93 -3.83
CA TRP A 93 5.29 -9.08 -2.77
C TRP A 93 4.71 -7.67 -2.74
N ARG A 94 4.26 -7.11 -3.88
CA ARG A 94 3.60 -5.80 -3.90
C ARG A 94 2.26 -5.83 -3.16
N TRP A 95 1.54 -6.93 -3.28
CA TRP A 95 0.30 -7.15 -2.55
C TRP A 95 0.53 -7.42 -1.06
N ALA A 96 1.60 -8.15 -0.73
CA ALA A 96 2.04 -8.31 0.65
C ALA A 96 2.37 -6.94 1.28
N LEU A 97 3.14 -6.09 0.58
CA LEU A 97 3.46 -4.74 1.04
C LEU A 97 2.23 -3.85 1.21
N LEU A 98 1.26 -3.94 0.30
CA LEU A 98 -0.02 -3.24 0.42
C LEU A 98 -0.74 -3.64 1.72
N GLY A 99 -0.80 -4.95 2.01
CA GLY A 99 -1.44 -5.48 3.21
C GLY A 99 -0.70 -5.12 4.50
N THR A 100 0.63 -5.28 4.54
CA THR A 100 1.43 -4.92 5.71
C THR A 100 1.42 -3.42 5.97
N GLY A 101 1.37 -2.60 4.93
CA GLY A 101 1.26 -1.16 5.07
C GLY A 101 -0.11 -0.69 5.54
N ALA A 102 -1.19 -1.34 5.10
CA ALA A 102 -2.52 -1.11 5.67
C ALA A 102 -2.57 -1.48 7.16
N LEU A 103 -2.01 -2.63 7.54
CA LEU A 103 -1.90 -3.02 8.95
C LEU A 103 -1.10 -1.98 9.76
N ALA A 104 0.04 -1.54 9.22
CA ALA A 104 0.89 -0.55 9.86
C ALA A 104 0.18 0.79 10.05
N ALA A 105 -0.61 1.24 9.06
CA ALA A 105 -1.41 2.45 9.16
C ALA A 105 -2.50 2.37 10.25
N VAL A 106 -3.18 1.22 10.38
CA VAL A 106 -4.14 0.97 11.49
C VAL A 106 -3.44 1.03 12.84
N LEU A 107 -2.29 0.38 12.95
CA LEU A 107 -1.55 0.29 14.21
C LEU A 107 -0.99 1.67 14.61
N LEU A 108 -0.43 2.44 13.69
CA LEU A 108 -0.03 3.84 13.91
C LEU A 108 -1.18 4.70 14.43
N TRP A 109 -2.37 4.56 13.85
CA TRP A 109 -3.56 5.32 14.27
C TRP A 109 -4.02 4.96 15.69
N SER A 110 -3.85 3.70 16.09
CA SER A 110 -4.34 3.19 17.37
C SER A 110 -3.52 3.64 18.59
N VAL A 111 -2.31 4.18 18.40
CA VAL A 111 -1.43 4.57 19.51
C VAL A 111 -1.53 6.08 19.80
N VAL A 112 -2.08 6.39 20.98
CA VAL A 112 -2.58 7.70 21.43
C VAL A 112 -1.59 8.88 21.29
N PRO A 113 -0.29 8.77 21.66
CA PRO A 113 0.65 9.89 21.48
C PRO A 113 1.06 10.17 20.03
N TYR A 114 0.78 9.26 19.09
CA TYR A 114 1.30 9.34 17.72
C TYR A 114 0.23 9.55 16.64
N LYS A 115 -1.02 9.87 17.01
CA LYS A 115 -2.07 10.21 16.04
C LYS A 115 -1.66 11.35 15.10
N SER A 116 -0.97 12.36 15.62
CA SER A 116 -0.40 13.48 14.85
C SER A 116 0.64 13.01 13.84
N TRP A 117 1.46 12.01 14.21
CA TRP A 117 2.45 11.39 13.34
C TRP A 117 1.79 10.50 12.29
N SER A 118 0.76 9.73 12.65
CA SER A 118 0.02 8.93 11.68
C SER A 118 -0.60 9.80 10.57
N LEU A 119 -1.04 11.02 10.88
CA LEU A 119 -1.52 11.99 9.88
C LEU A 119 -0.43 12.41 8.89
N LEU A 120 0.84 12.47 9.32
CA LEU A 120 1.99 12.85 8.52
C LEU A 120 2.57 11.72 7.65
N PHE A 121 2.27 10.45 7.98
CA PHE A 121 3.02 9.27 7.52
C PHE A 121 2.15 8.13 6.97
N ALA A 122 1.17 8.43 6.11
CA ALA A 122 0.22 7.43 5.60
C ALA A 122 -0.82 6.97 6.63
N GLY A 123 -1.52 7.94 7.20
CA GLY A 123 -2.59 7.70 8.16
C GLY A 123 -3.77 6.90 7.60
N PRO A 124 -4.86 6.78 8.37
CA PRO A 124 -6.05 6.01 7.98
C PRO A 124 -6.68 6.44 6.65
N GLY A 125 -6.38 7.64 6.16
CA GLY A 125 -6.77 8.07 4.81
C GLY A 125 -6.29 7.12 3.71
N MET A 126 -5.13 6.47 3.86
CA MET A 126 -4.65 5.49 2.88
C MET A 126 -5.32 4.12 2.98
N LEU A 127 -6.00 3.81 4.09
CA LEU A 127 -6.66 2.51 4.25
C LEU A 127 -7.75 2.32 3.22
N LEU A 128 -8.57 3.35 2.99
CA LEU A 128 -9.67 3.28 2.05
C LEU A 128 -9.21 2.90 0.63
N PRO A 129 -8.28 3.63 -0.02
CA PRO A 129 -7.84 3.28 -1.36
C PRO A 129 -7.01 1.97 -1.40
N MET A 130 -6.31 1.60 -0.32
CA MET A 130 -5.63 0.28 -0.24
C MET A 130 -6.62 -0.88 -0.21
N LEU A 131 -7.66 -0.78 0.63
CA LEU A 131 -8.75 -1.76 0.73
C LEU A 131 -9.52 -1.83 -0.59
N HIS A 132 -9.73 -0.69 -1.24
CA HIS A 132 -10.39 -0.64 -2.54
C HIS A 132 -9.63 -1.41 -3.61
N LEU A 133 -8.30 -1.27 -3.70
CA LEU A 133 -7.49 -2.07 -4.62
C LEU A 133 -7.50 -3.56 -4.29
N ALA A 134 -7.45 -3.91 -3.00
CA ALA A 134 -7.53 -5.30 -2.57
C ALA A 134 -8.89 -5.90 -2.97
N LEU A 135 -9.97 -5.16 -2.76
CA LEU A 135 -11.32 -5.56 -3.16
C LEU A 135 -11.45 -5.64 -4.69
N ALA A 136 -10.88 -4.68 -5.43
CA ALA A 136 -10.83 -4.71 -6.88
C ALA A 136 -10.15 -5.98 -7.40
N ARG A 137 -9.06 -6.42 -6.76
CA ARG A 137 -8.38 -7.67 -7.13
C ARG A 137 -9.27 -8.91 -6.89
N LEU A 138 -10.12 -8.90 -5.87
CA LEU A 138 -11.03 -10.00 -5.56
C LEU A 138 -12.26 -10.03 -6.48
N LEU A 139 -12.78 -8.85 -6.84
CA LEU A 139 -14.03 -8.70 -7.60
C LEU A 139 -13.83 -8.65 -9.12
N ASP A 140 -12.76 -8.05 -9.62
CA ASP A 140 -12.44 -8.12 -11.05
C ASP A 140 -11.89 -9.52 -11.34
N ARG A 141 -12.60 -10.30 -12.18
CA ARG A 141 -12.08 -11.60 -12.63
C ARG A 141 -10.86 -11.36 -13.52
N PRO A 142 -9.79 -12.18 -13.38
CA PRO A 142 -8.73 -12.18 -14.37
C PRO A 142 -9.34 -12.51 -15.74
N PRO A 143 -8.90 -11.85 -16.82
CA PRO A 143 -9.38 -12.19 -18.15
C PRO A 143 -9.07 -13.66 -18.41
N GLN A 144 -10.07 -14.40 -18.90
CA GLN A 144 -9.86 -15.79 -19.30
C GLN A 144 -8.73 -15.82 -20.35
N PRO A 145 -7.81 -16.81 -20.26
CA PRO A 145 -6.88 -17.03 -21.36
C PRO A 145 -7.70 -17.21 -22.65
N PRO A 146 -7.22 -16.71 -23.80
CA PRO A 146 -7.89 -16.99 -25.06
C PRO A 146 -8.07 -18.50 -25.16
N PRO A 147 -9.23 -18.98 -25.65
CA PRO A 147 -9.42 -20.40 -25.88
C PRO A 147 -8.21 -20.86 -26.70
N LEU A 148 -7.50 -21.88 -26.20
CA LEU A 148 -6.47 -22.55 -26.97
C LEU A 148 -7.14 -22.87 -28.31
N ALA A 149 -6.67 -22.26 -29.39
CA ALA A 149 -7.15 -22.60 -30.71
C ALA A 149 -7.02 -24.12 -30.80
N SER A 150 -8.15 -24.83 -30.79
CA SER A 150 -8.13 -26.26 -31.06
C SER A 150 -7.41 -26.38 -32.39
N VAL A 151 -6.36 -27.19 -32.43
CA VAL A 151 -5.73 -27.62 -33.67
C VAL A 151 -6.78 -28.43 -34.43
N ALA A 152 -7.73 -27.72 -35.03
CA ALA A 152 -8.79 -28.25 -35.85
C ALA A 152 -8.28 -28.17 -37.28
N GLY A 153 -7.74 -29.28 -37.76
CA GLY A 153 -7.54 -29.52 -39.19
C GLY A 153 -6.12 -29.39 -39.69
N GLU A 154 -5.22 -30.28 -39.26
CA GLU A 154 -4.04 -30.66 -40.07
C GLU A 154 -3.76 -32.16 -39.90
N TRP A 155 -4.74 -32.99 -40.27
CA TRP A 155 -4.52 -34.41 -40.60
C TRP A 155 -5.52 -34.77 -41.70
N LEU A 156 -5.27 -34.25 -42.92
CA LEU A 156 -5.79 -34.82 -44.17
C LEU A 156 -4.61 -35.47 -44.89
#